data_AF-R7TUP5-F1
#
_entry.id   AF-R7TUP5-F1
#
_cell.length_a   1.000
_cell.length_b   1.000
_cell.length_c   1.000
_cell.angle_alpha   90.00
_cell.angle_beta   90.00
_cell.angle_gamma   90.00
#
_symmetry.space_group_name_H-M   'P 1'
#
loop_
_entity.id
_entity.type
_entity.pdbx_description
1 polymer ?
#
loop_
_entity_poly.entity_id
_entity_poly.type
_entity_poly.pdbx_seq_one_letter_code
_entity_poly.pdbx_strand_id
1 'polypeptide(L)'
;MINIFGVVIFLRTGWMVGNAGIGYSILIIFVTITVAMISVLSAIGVCERCRMQSGGVYYLLSHVLGARIGASIGILYCFGQAVAVSLYVVGFGESVSALFHQDDNVWVSRGIAIGVVILLLGINVAGVKWVIRLQLVLLMVLFIAMLDFLVGSFVHTDRESGFVGYRMDILKNNTGPDYQEGHTFFSIFGVFFPTATGVFAGINMSGDLRNATKNIPVGTLSAVGVSTFLYLVFAVVLGATCVRADLQTDYLIAEKVSVLGFLFLAGLYISSISSSMGGLYGAPRVLQCISGQNVIPIIKVLGNGRGPNKIPLYALFVVTSITLIFIFIGKVNTLGPIVTMPFMLTYAAVDYCYFCLAMSFDKRKAREDRFHSSVPHNPVGQANGTVPSPQHNYGAINGKKDDLDKLFPERMEQHGQPLHHRSNDSLGSPTFVTDEKAPPGAERKPEVTEDTAGLLEKDLLAAEARANSEIHRQPRSFYSILNSRWISLLGSVVCLVIMFAIQWGYALANISVAIVVYIYIGQANPGVFPGIAEFNLWEWVRDGFKNCCRRGEPPPEQIVVTPNTPAMNTMAAQLTEDNEDFAERGRYHQSEVVKGENFDDFDSE
;
A
#
# COMPACT_ATOMS: atom_id res chain seq x y z
N MET A 1 -2.37 8.55 -11.06
CA MET A 1 -2.33 8.78 -12.52
C MET A 1 -0.94 9.13 -13.01
N ILE A 2 -0.31 10.21 -12.53
CA ILE A 2 1.01 10.63 -13.06
C ILE A 2 2.07 9.55 -12.94
N ASN A 3 2.14 8.82 -11.82
CA ASN A 3 3.12 7.73 -11.68
C ASN A 3 2.75 6.46 -12.49
N ILE A 4 1.53 6.37 -13.04
CA ILE A 4 1.08 5.28 -13.92
C ILE A 4 1.45 5.66 -15.38
N PHE A 5 1.21 6.93 -15.75
CA PHE A 5 1.70 7.51 -17.00
C PHE A 5 3.19 7.82 -16.93
N GLY A 6 4.01 6.81 -17.21
CA GLY A 6 5.45 6.94 -17.34
C GLY A 6 5.94 6.95 -18.80
N VAL A 7 7.25 7.07 -18.98
CA VAL A 7 7.91 7.14 -20.30
C VAL A 7 7.59 5.95 -21.21
N VAL A 8 7.34 4.77 -20.63
CA VAL A 8 7.05 3.54 -21.35
C VAL A 8 5.83 3.70 -22.25
N ILE A 9 4.82 4.46 -21.83
CA ILE A 9 3.64 4.63 -22.67
C ILE A 9 3.90 5.48 -23.90
N PHE A 10 4.71 6.53 -23.74
CA PHE A 10 5.05 7.45 -24.81
C PHE A 10 5.98 6.78 -25.83
N LEU A 11 7.00 6.06 -25.35
CA LEU A 11 8.08 5.53 -26.20
C LEU A 11 7.94 4.06 -26.60
N ARG A 12 7.09 3.27 -25.94
CA ARG A 12 7.04 1.81 -26.16
C ARG A 12 5.66 1.29 -26.55
N THR A 13 4.60 2.11 -26.51
CA THR A 13 3.29 1.67 -27.02
C THR A 13 3.33 1.43 -28.52
N GLY A 14 3.99 2.29 -29.32
CA GLY A 14 4.16 2.09 -30.76
C GLY A 14 4.90 0.78 -31.07
N TRP A 15 6.06 0.58 -30.44
CA TRP A 15 6.85 -0.65 -30.56
C TRP A 15 6.09 -1.92 -30.14
N MET A 16 5.33 -1.85 -29.05
CA MET A 16 4.46 -2.94 -28.61
C MET A 16 3.43 -3.29 -29.69
N VAL A 17 2.75 -2.28 -30.24
CA VAL A 17 1.74 -2.46 -31.30
C VAL A 17 2.36 -2.97 -32.61
N GLY A 18 3.53 -2.48 -33.00
CA GLY A 18 4.21 -2.95 -34.22
C GLY A 18 4.62 -4.43 -34.16
N ASN A 19 5.07 -4.90 -32.99
CA ASN A 19 5.48 -6.29 -32.80
C ASN A 19 4.31 -7.23 -32.48
N ALA A 20 3.53 -6.93 -31.43
CA ALA A 20 2.43 -7.81 -31.00
C ALA A 20 1.18 -7.68 -31.89
N GLY A 21 1.03 -6.59 -32.63
CA GLY A 21 -0.21 -6.23 -33.31
C GLY A 21 -1.24 -5.65 -32.33
N ILE A 22 -2.31 -5.06 -32.86
CA ILE A 22 -3.36 -4.40 -32.07
C ILE A 22 -4.07 -5.39 -31.15
N GLY A 23 -4.41 -6.59 -31.66
CA GLY A 23 -5.15 -7.59 -30.88
C GLY A 23 -4.40 -8.06 -29.63
N TYR A 24 -3.14 -8.49 -29.79
CA TYR A 24 -2.33 -8.90 -28.64
C TYR A 24 -1.88 -7.72 -27.77
N SER A 25 -1.74 -6.52 -28.32
CA SER A 25 -1.46 -5.31 -27.53
C SER A 25 -2.62 -4.97 -26.59
N ILE A 26 -3.87 -5.07 -27.05
CA ILE A 26 -5.06 -4.93 -26.20
C ILE A 26 -5.07 -6.03 -25.13
N LEU A 27 -4.72 -7.27 -25.48
CA LEU A 27 -4.61 -8.36 -24.51
C LEU A 27 -3.53 -8.08 -23.45
N ILE A 28 -2.34 -7.60 -23.86
CA ILE A 28 -1.26 -7.21 -22.93
C ILE A 28 -1.76 -6.13 -21.96
N ILE A 29 -2.37 -5.06 -22.48
CA ILE A 29 -2.95 -3.98 -21.69
C ILE A 29 -3.97 -4.53 -20.69
N PHE A 30 -4.90 -5.38 -21.14
CA PHE A 30 -5.94 -5.95 -20.29
C PHE A 30 -5.37 -6.87 -19.19
N VAL A 31 -4.39 -7.72 -19.51
CA VAL A 31 -3.72 -8.57 -18.52
C VAL A 31 -2.96 -7.72 -17.50
N THR A 32 -2.19 -6.72 -17.94
CA THR A 32 -1.44 -5.82 -17.05
C THR A 32 -2.38 -5.09 -16.09
N ILE A 33 -3.49 -4.55 -16.60
CA ILE A 33 -4.47 -3.81 -15.78
C ILE A 33 -5.21 -4.74 -14.84
N THR A 34 -5.59 -5.94 -15.28
CA THR A 34 -6.29 -6.92 -14.44
C THR A 34 -5.42 -7.30 -13.24
N VAL A 35 -4.14 -7.60 -13.49
CA VAL A 35 -3.17 -7.90 -12.43
C VAL A 35 -3.04 -6.71 -11.47
N ALA A 36 -2.79 -5.51 -11.99
CA ALA A 36 -2.65 -4.31 -11.16
C ALA A 36 -3.93 -3.97 -10.37
N MET A 37 -5.10 -4.20 -10.97
CA MET A 37 -6.39 -3.92 -10.38
C MET A 37 -6.71 -4.87 -9.23
N ILE A 38 -6.41 -6.17 -9.37
CA ILE A 38 -6.54 -7.14 -8.27
C ILE A 38 -5.66 -6.70 -7.10
N SER A 39 -4.39 -6.35 -7.35
CA SER A 39 -3.47 -5.90 -6.30
C SER A 39 -3.88 -4.59 -5.63
N VAL A 40 -4.46 -3.64 -6.38
CA VAL A 40 -5.03 -2.41 -5.82
C VAL A 40 -6.25 -2.70 -4.94
N LEU A 41 -7.16 -3.59 -5.38
CA LEU A 41 -8.33 -3.98 -4.59
C LEU A 41 -7.92 -4.70 -3.29
N SER A 42 -6.95 -5.61 -3.37
CA SER A 42 -6.37 -6.27 -2.20
C SER A 42 -5.79 -5.26 -1.23
N ALA A 43 -4.99 -4.30 -1.72
CA ALA A 43 -4.40 -3.26 -0.89
C ALA A 43 -5.47 -2.38 -0.22
N ILE A 44 -6.47 -1.92 -0.98
CA ILE A 44 -7.63 -1.17 -0.45
C ILE A 44 -8.35 -1.99 0.63
N GLY A 45 -8.55 -3.28 0.40
CA GLY A 45 -9.18 -4.19 1.36
C GLY A 45 -8.44 -4.28 2.69
N VAL A 46 -7.11 -4.23 2.67
CA VAL A 46 -6.32 -4.16 3.89
C VAL A 46 -6.46 -2.78 4.55
N CYS A 47 -6.40 -1.69 3.77
CA CYS A 47 -6.57 -0.32 4.28
C CYS A 47 -7.94 -0.05 4.92
N GLU A 48 -8.99 -0.75 4.47
CA GLU A 48 -10.34 -0.62 5.03
C GLU A 48 -10.50 -1.41 6.35
N ARG A 49 -9.74 -2.48 6.52
CA ARG A 49 -9.82 -3.37 7.69
C ARG A 49 -8.80 -3.04 8.78
N CYS A 50 -7.69 -2.40 8.40
CA CYS A 50 -6.61 -2.01 9.29
C CYS A 50 -6.39 -0.50 9.24
N ARG A 51 -6.13 0.12 10.39
CA ARG A 51 -5.83 1.56 10.45
C ARG A 51 -4.48 1.83 9.81
N MET A 52 -4.48 2.54 8.68
CA MET A 52 -3.26 2.79 7.90
C MET A 52 -2.39 3.88 8.55
N GLN A 53 -1.13 3.55 8.85
CA GLN A 53 -0.11 4.51 9.32
C GLN A 53 0.85 4.92 8.19
N SER A 54 1.89 5.68 8.52
CA SER A 54 2.95 6.08 7.60
C SER A 54 3.88 4.89 7.27
N GLY A 55 4.15 4.65 5.98
CA GLY A 55 5.00 3.55 5.51
C GLY A 55 4.47 2.77 4.31
N GLY A 56 3.25 3.09 3.85
CA GLY A 56 2.71 2.61 2.58
C GLY A 56 2.60 1.10 2.46
N VAL A 57 3.06 0.55 1.34
CA VAL A 57 3.00 -0.89 1.04
C VAL A 57 3.80 -1.71 2.07
N TYR A 58 4.93 -1.20 2.56
CA TYR A 58 5.69 -1.87 3.60
C TYR A 58 4.89 -1.98 4.90
N TYR A 59 4.28 -0.88 5.34
CA TYR A 59 3.46 -0.90 6.55
C TYR A 59 2.35 -1.95 6.42
N LEU A 60 1.62 -1.94 5.31
CA LEU A 60 0.56 -2.90 5.01
C LEU A 60 1.03 -4.36 5.14
N LEU A 61 2.16 -4.70 4.51
CA LEU A 61 2.72 -6.06 4.56
C LEU A 61 3.24 -6.43 5.96
N SER A 62 4.03 -5.55 6.58
CA SER A 62 4.64 -5.79 7.89
C SER A 62 3.61 -5.92 9.01
N HIS A 63 2.50 -5.20 8.90
CA HIS A 63 1.42 -5.20 9.88
C HIS A 63 0.59 -6.49 9.83
N VAL A 64 0.27 -6.97 8.62
CA VAL A 64 -0.57 -8.17 8.45
C VAL A 64 0.25 -9.45 8.49
N LEU A 65 1.29 -9.56 7.65
CA LEU A 65 2.09 -10.78 7.48
C LEU A 65 3.30 -10.88 8.42
N GLY A 66 3.55 -9.83 9.20
CA GLY A 66 4.68 -9.72 10.11
C GLY A 66 5.86 -8.99 9.49
N ALA A 67 6.65 -8.35 10.36
CA ALA A 67 7.73 -7.46 9.95
C ALA A 67 8.88 -8.21 9.24
N ARG A 68 9.05 -9.52 9.47
CA ARG A 68 10.01 -10.35 8.75
C ARG A 68 9.69 -10.44 7.25
N ILE A 69 8.47 -10.85 6.90
CA ILE A 69 8.01 -10.93 5.49
C ILE A 69 7.91 -9.52 4.90
N GLY A 70 7.34 -8.58 5.68
CA GLY A 70 7.21 -7.18 5.28
C GLY A 70 8.54 -6.55 4.87
N ALA A 71 9.61 -6.74 5.64
CA ALA A 71 10.91 -6.14 5.34
C ALA A 71 11.62 -6.80 4.16
N SER A 72 11.53 -8.12 4.00
CA SER A 72 12.09 -8.83 2.84
C SER A 72 11.48 -8.34 1.53
N ILE A 73 10.15 -8.26 1.46
CA ILE A 73 9.44 -7.75 0.27
C ILE A 73 9.63 -6.24 0.15
N GLY A 74 9.64 -5.50 1.25
CA GLY A 74 9.84 -4.05 1.29
C GLY A 74 11.18 -3.60 0.72
N ILE A 75 12.27 -4.33 1.00
CA ILE A 75 13.59 -4.05 0.40
C ILE A 75 13.57 -4.27 -1.10
N LEU A 76 12.97 -5.38 -1.57
CA LEU A 76 12.85 -5.65 -3.00
C LEU A 76 11.96 -4.62 -3.69
N TYR A 77 10.90 -4.16 -3.03
CA TYR A 77 10.08 -3.06 -3.51
C TYR A 77 10.87 -1.77 -3.64
N CYS A 78 11.69 -1.39 -2.65
CA CYS A 78 12.59 -0.24 -2.73
C CYS A 78 13.60 -0.37 -3.88
N PHE A 79 14.16 -1.57 -4.06
CA PHE A 79 15.04 -1.86 -5.19
C PHE A 79 14.30 -1.68 -6.52
N GLY A 80 13.10 -2.26 -6.66
CA GLY A 80 12.26 -2.10 -7.85
C GLY A 80 11.94 -0.64 -8.16
N GLN A 81 11.63 0.16 -7.15
CA GLN A 81 11.43 1.61 -7.30
C GLN A 81 12.71 2.31 -7.79
N ALA A 82 13.90 1.96 -7.28
CA ALA A 82 15.16 2.53 -7.75
C ALA A 82 15.43 2.21 -9.24
N VAL A 83 15.19 0.96 -9.65
CA VAL A 83 15.31 0.57 -11.07
C VAL A 83 14.20 1.20 -11.93
N ALA A 84 13.00 1.42 -11.40
CA ALA A 84 11.95 2.15 -12.12
C ALA A 84 12.37 3.61 -12.40
N VAL A 85 13.02 4.27 -11.44
CA VAL A 85 13.59 5.61 -11.66
C VAL A 85 14.62 5.57 -12.80
N SER A 86 15.50 4.57 -12.85
CA SER A 86 16.48 4.46 -13.94
C SER A 86 15.81 4.24 -15.31
N LEU A 87 14.75 3.43 -15.37
CA LEU A 87 13.94 3.25 -16.58
C LEU A 87 13.35 4.57 -17.08
N TYR A 88 12.78 5.38 -16.20
CA TYR A 88 12.15 6.66 -16.56
C TYR A 88 13.16 7.70 -17.06
N VAL A 89 14.29 7.85 -16.38
CA VAL A 89 15.34 8.81 -16.78
C VAL A 89 16.14 8.37 -18.00
N VAL A 90 16.34 7.06 -18.20
CA VAL A 90 16.96 6.54 -19.43
C VAL A 90 16.03 6.76 -20.62
N GLY A 91 14.73 6.51 -20.50
CA GLY A 91 13.77 6.82 -21.57
C GLY A 91 13.69 8.33 -21.87
N PHE A 92 13.78 9.18 -20.83
CA PHE A 92 13.95 10.62 -21.02
C PHE A 92 15.24 10.93 -21.79
N GLY A 93 16.36 10.32 -21.42
CA GLY A 93 17.64 10.51 -22.11
C GLY A 93 17.61 10.05 -23.57
N GLU A 94 16.98 8.91 -23.87
CA GLU A 94 16.79 8.40 -25.24
C GLU A 94 15.98 9.38 -26.09
N SER A 95 14.84 9.86 -25.59
CA SER A 95 14.00 10.83 -26.31
C SER A 95 14.68 12.18 -26.55
N VAL A 96 15.43 12.70 -25.58
CA VAL A 96 16.20 13.94 -25.78
C VAL A 96 17.35 13.73 -26.76
N SER A 97 18.04 12.59 -26.71
CA SER A 97 19.13 12.27 -27.65
C SER A 97 18.63 12.21 -29.10
N ALA A 98 17.45 11.65 -29.30
CA ALA A 98 16.78 11.60 -30.60
C ALA A 98 16.41 12.99 -31.12
N LEU A 99 15.94 13.90 -30.25
CA LEU A 99 15.67 15.28 -30.64
C LEU A 99 16.92 16.02 -31.16
N PHE A 100 18.11 15.68 -30.66
CA PHE A 100 19.38 16.24 -31.10
C PHE A 100 20.05 15.47 -32.26
N HIS A 101 19.37 14.50 -32.88
CA HIS A 101 19.90 13.64 -33.95
C HIS A 101 21.22 12.93 -33.54
N GLN A 102 21.34 12.55 -32.27
CA GLN A 102 22.50 11.89 -31.68
C GLN A 102 22.17 10.46 -31.23
N ASP A 103 21.31 9.76 -31.99
CA ASP A 103 20.81 8.42 -31.63
C ASP A 103 21.90 7.35 -31.57
N ASP A 104 22.96 7.52 -32.36
CA ASP A 104 24.07 6.56 -32.44
C ASP A 104 24.91 6.53 -31.15
N ASN A 105 24.91 7.62 -30.38
CA ASN A 105 25.78 7.80 -29.22
C ASN A 105 25.06 7.46 -27.91
N VAL A 106 25.13 6.19 -27.50
CA VAL A 106 24.57 5.68 -26.21
C VAL A 106 25.08 6.46 -24.98
N TRP A 107 26.27 7.07 -25.06
CA TRP A 107 26.83 7.88 -23.97
C TRP A 107 26.11 9.23 -23.78
N VAL A 108 25.52 9.78 -24.84
CA VAL A 108 24.79 11.06 -24.77
C VAL A 108 23.49 10.89 -23.99
N SER A 109 22.67 9.90 -24.36
CA SER A 109 21.43 9.57 -23.64
C SER A 109 21.68 9.25 -22.17
N ARG A 110 22.75 8.50 -21.86
CA ARG A 110 23.18 8.21 -20.49
C ARG A 110 23.66 9.45 -19.73
N GLY A 111 24.44 10.32 -20.37
CA GLY A 111 24.90 11.58 -19.77
C GLY A 111 23.73 12.49 -19.39
N ILE A 112 22.73 12.60 -20.27
CA ILE A 112 21.49 13.34 -19.99
C ILE A 112 20.75 12.71 -18.81
N ALA A 113 20.56 11.38 -18.81
CA ALA A 113 19.89 10.67 -17.72
C ALA A 113 20.58 10.88 -16.36
N ILE A 114 21.90 10.83 -16.30
CA ILE A 114 22.69 11.10 -15.09
C ILE A 114 22.49 12.54 -14.63
N GLY A 115 22.56 13.51 -15.55
CA GLY A 115 22.32 14.93 -15.25
C GLY A 115 20.93 15.16 -14.62
N VAL A 116 19.90 14.52 -15.18
CA VAL A 116 18.53 14.59 -14.65
C VAL A 116 18.44 13.95 -13.26
N VAL A 117 19.04 12.78 -13.03
CA VAL A 117 19.01 12.13 -11.70
C VAL A 117 19.70 12.99 -10.64
N ILE A 118 20.85 13.60 -10.95
CA ILE A 118 21.56 14.48 -10.02
C ILE A 118 20.72 15.74 -9.72
N LEU A 119 20.09 16.32 -10.75
CA LEU A 119 19.16 17.45 -10.57
C LEU A 119 17.99 17.05 -9.66
N LEU A 120 17.37 15.89 -9.91
CA LEU A 120 16.26 15.37 -9.12
C LEU A 120 16.67 15.07 -7.67
N LEU A 121 17.89 14.57 -7.45
CA LEU A 121 18.45 14.40 -6.11
C LEU A 121 18.50 15.74 -5.37
N GLY A 122 19.03 16.79 -6.01
CA GLY A 122 19.06 18.13 -5.45
C GLY A 122 17.67 18.66 -5.07
N ILE A 123 16.68 18.47 -5.95
CA ILE A 123 15.28 18.86 -5.70
C ILE A 123 14.69 18.10 -4.50
N ASN A 124 14.93 16.78 -4.40
CA ASN A 124 14.42 15.97 -3.29
C ASN A 124 15.07 16.34 -1.94
N VAL A 125 16.34 16.74 -1.94
CA VAL A 125 17.05 17.22 -0.73
C VAL A 125 16.53 18.58 -0.27
N ALA A 126 16.25 19.51 -1.20
CA ALA A 126 15.80 20.87 -0.88
C ALA A 126 14.41 20.92 -0.22
N GLY A 127 13.57 19.90 -0.43
CA GLY A 127 12.31 19.71 0.29
C GLY A 127 11.09 19.65 -0.63
N VAL A 128 10.29 18.62 -0.41
CA VAL A 128 9.26 18.11 -1.36
C VAL A 128 7.91 18.85 -1.30
N LYS A 129 7.73 19.83 -0.39
CA LYS A 129 6.45 20.55 -0.25
C LYS A 129 6.02 21.27 -1.55
N TRP A 130 6.97 21.84 -2.29
CA TRP A 130 6.68 22.49 -3.57
C TRP A 130 6.39 21.48 -4.69
N VAL A 131 7.04 20.32 -4.66
CA VAL A 131 6.90 19.26 -5.67
C VAL A 131 5.48 18.70 -5.69
N ILE A 132 4.85 18.49 -4.53
CA ILE A 132 3.47 17.98 -4.42
C ILE A 132 2.47 18.97 -5.07
N ARG A 133 2.68 20.28 -4.90
CA ARG A 133 1.82 21.30 -5.54
C ARG A 133 2.03 21.36 -7.05
N LEU A 134 3.28 21.22 -7.49
CA LEU A 134 3.66 21.23 -8.90
C LEU A 134 3.06 20.04 -9.65
N GLN A 135 2.81 18.93 -8.95
CA GLN A 135 2.23 17.71 -9.53
C GLN A 135 0.86 17.92 -10.20
N LEU A 136 0.01 18.85 -9.72
CA LEU A 136 -1.26 19.16 -10.39
C LEU A 136 -1.06 19.88 -11.73
N VAL A 137 -0.06 20.76 -11.83
CA VAL A 137 0.29 21.43 -13.08
C VAL A 137 0.83 20.42 -14.09
N LEU A 138 1.68 19.48 -13.63
CA LEU A 138 2.20 18.40 -14.48
C LEU A 138 1.10 17.50 -15.02
N LEU A 139 0.08 17.22 -14.21
CA LEU A 139 -1.09 16.46 -14.66
C LEU A 139 -1.86 17.19 -15.77
N MET A 140 -2.01 18.51 -15.65
CA MET A 140 -2.70 19.31 -16.67
C MET A 140 -1.95 19.30 -18.01
N VAL A 141 -0.62 19.47 -17.99
CA VAL A 141 0.20 19.40 -19.21
C VAL A 141 0.15 18.02 -19.83
N LEU A 142 0.19 16.96 -19.01
CA LEU A 142 0.03 15.59 -19.49
C LEU A 142 -1.31 15.37 -20.19
N PHE A 143 -2.41 15.86 -19.62
CA PHE A 143 -3.73 15.73 -20.24
C PHE A 143 -3.81 16.49 -21.57
N ILE A 144 -3.24 17.69 -21.64
CA ILE A 144 -3.16 18.48 -22.87
C ILE A 144 -2.32 17.75 -23.94
N ALA A 145 -1.18 17.17 -23.58
CA ALA A 145 -0.35 16.39 -24.50
C ALA A 145 -1.08 15.14 -25.05
N MET A 146 -1.88 14.49 -24.21
CA MET A 146 -2.73 13.37 -24.66
C MET A 146 -3.80 13.84 -25.64
N LEU A 147 -4.50 14.94 -25.34
CA LEU A 147 -5.49 15.50 -26.26
C LEU A 147 -4.86 15.92 -27.59
N ASP A 148 -3.66 16.50 -27.57
CA ASP A 148 -2.91 16.88 -28.77
C ASP A 148 -2.62 15.67 -29.67
N PHE A 149 -2.21 14.55 -29.08
CA PHE A 149 -2.04 13.28 -29.80
C PHE A 149 -3.37 12.79 -30.41
N LEU A 150 -4.45 12.77 -29.63
CA LEU A 150 -5.76 12.31 -30.12
C LEU A 150 -6.26 13.17 -31.28
N VAL A 151 -6.18 14.49 -31.15
CA VAL A 151 -6.60 15.43 -32.21
C VAL A 151 -5.68 15.31 -33.43
N GLY A 152 -4.37 15.14 -33.21
CA GLY A 152 -3.37 14.99 -34.27
C GLY A 152 -3.68 13.85 -35.22
N SER A 153 -4.17 12.73 -34.69
CA SER A 153 -4.58 11.58 -35.49
C SER A 153 -5.64 11.88 -36.56
N PHE A 154 -6.44 12.95 -36.40
CA PHE A 154 -7.50 13.34 -37.35
C PHE A 154 -7.14 14.55 -38.22
N VAL A 155 -6.21 15.40 -37.80
CA VAL A 155 -6.00 16.72 -38.41
C VAL A 155 -4.98 16.70 -39.53
N HIS A 156 -3.94 15.87 -39.43
CA HIS A 156 -2.86 15.84 -40.41
C HIS A 156 -2.43 14.40 -40.74
N THR A 157 -1.58 14.26 -41.75
CA THR A 157 -0.96 12.98 -42.13
C THR A 157 0.46 13.26 -42.62
N ASP A 158 1.45 12.51 -42.13
CA ASP A 158 2.83 12.62 -42.54
C ASP A 158 3.34 11.27 -43.07
N ARG A 159 3.30 11.12 -44.40
CA ARG A 159 3.63 9.84 -45.05
C ARG A 159 5.12 9.52 -45.03
N GLU A 160 5.99 10.52 -44.88
CA GLU A 160 7.44 10.31 -44.88
C GLU A 160 7.91 9.65 -43.58
N SER A 161 7.24 9.94 -42.47
CA SER A 161 7.50 9.34 -41.16
C SER A 161 6.63 8.11 -40.83
N GLY A 162 5.90 7.58 -41.81
CA GLY A 162 5.08 6.38 -41.63
C GLY A 162 3.67 6.61 -41.10
N PHE A 163 3.22 7.86 -40.94
CA PHE A 163 1.88 8.23 -40.49
C PHE A 163 0.94 8.51 -41.69
N VAL A 164 0.20 7.49 -42.10
CA VAL A 164 -0.63 7.53 -43.32
C VAL A 164 -2.09 7.94 -43.04
N GLY A 165 -2.46 8.03 -41.76
CA GLY A 165 -3.82 8.29 -41.30
C GLY A 165 -4.70 7.04 -41.26
N TYR A 166 -5.97 7.19 -40.86
CA TYR A 166 -6.88 6.06 -40.66
C TYR A 166 -7.18 5.31 -41.97
N ARG A 167 -6.60 4.11 -42.12
CA ARG A 167 -6.85 3.22 -43.26
C ARG A 167 -7.13 1.80 -42.83
N MET A 168 -8.13 1.18 -43.43
CA MET A 168 -8.49 -0.21 -43.12
C MET A 168 -7.42 -1.22 -43.54
N ASP A 169 -6.62 -0.91 -44.57
CA ASP A 169 -5.53 -1.78 -45.02
C ASP A 169 -4.43 -1.87 -43.95
N ILE A 170 -4.08 -0.72 -43.36
CA ILE A 170 -3.10 -0.62 -42.27
C ILE A 170 -3.63 -1.30 -41.02
N LEU A 171 -4.89 -1.02 -40.66
CA LEU A 171 -5.53 -1.65 -39.51
C LEU A 171 -5.49 -3.17 -39.62
N LYS A 172 -5.85 -3.75 -40.78
CA LYS A 172 -5.80 -5.19 -41.03
C LYS A 172 -4.36 -5.73 -40.95
N ASN A 173 -3.41 -5.04 -41.56
CA ASN A 173 -2.00 -5.43 -41.54
C ASN A 173 -1.41 -5.43 -40.11
N ASN A 174 -1.83 -4.49 -39.27
CA ASN A 174 -1.37 -4.33 -37.90
C ASN A 174 -2.21 -5.12 -36.88
N THR A 175 -3.26 -5.84 -37.30
CA THR A 175 -4.14 -6.56 -36.36
C THR A 175 -3.43 -7.76 -35.71
N GLY A 176 -2.68 -8.53 -36.50
CA GLY A 176 -1.97 -9.74 -36.05
C GLY A 176 -0.53 -9.50 -35.61
N PRO A 177 0.09 -10.44 -34.87
CA PRO A 177 1.47 -10.33 -34.40
C PRO A 177 2.48 -10.60 -35.52
N ASP A 178 3.64 -9.95 -35.41
CA ASP A 178 4.84 -10.12 -36.23
C ASP A 178 6.01 -9.67 -35.36
N TYR A 179 6.55 -10.63 -34.62
CA TYR A 179 7.61 -10.35 -33.66
C TYR A 179 8.95 -10.29 -34.40
N GLN A 180 9.70 -9.20 -34.21
CA GLN A 180 11.09 -9.16 -34.65
C GLN A 180 11.94 -10.20 -33.90
N GLU A 181 13.08 -10.58 -34.49
CA GLU A 181 13.96 -11.62 -33.95
C GLU A 181 14.33 -11.33 -32.48
N GLY A 182 14.10 -12.31 -31.60
CA GLY A 182 14.39 -12.21 -30.17
C GLY A 182 13.26 -11.61 -29.31
N HIS A 183 12.11 -11.25 -29.90
CA HIS A 183 10.93 -10.81 -29.15
C HIS A 183 9.84 -11.87 -29.11
N THR A 184 9.17 -11.96 -27.95
CA THR A 184 8.04 -12.85 -27.69
C THR A 184 6.94 -12.07 -26.98
N PHE A 185 5.74 -12.65 -26.91
CA PHE A 185 4.63 -12.06 -26.16
C PHE A 185 5.02 -11.65 -24.73
N PHE A 186 5.69 -12.55 -23.99
CA PHE A 186 6.08 -12.30 -22.60
C PHE A 186 7.24 -11.31 -22.46
N SER A 187 8.15 -11.22 -23.44
CA SER A 187 9.21 -10.21 -23.40
C SER A 187 8.63 -8.80 -23.58
N ILE A 188 7.67 -8.63 -24.50
CA ILE A 188 6.98 -7.35 -24.71
C ILE A 188 6.13 -7.00 -23.49
N PHE A 189 5.41 -7.99 -22.93
CA PHE A 189 4.69 -7.80 -21.67
C PHE A 189 5.62 -7.32 -20.55
N GLY A 190 6.81 -7.89 -20.40
CA GLY A 190 7.79 -7.46 -19.41
C GLY A 190 8.34 -6.04 -19.61
N VAL A 191 8.38 -5.55 -20.86
CA VAL A 191 8.73 -4.15 -21.17
C VAL A 191 7.56 -3.20 -20.91
N PHE A 192 6.32 -3.66 -21.08
CA PHE A 192 5.11 -2.84 -20.89
C PHE A 192 4.62 -2.78 -19.44
N PHE A 193 4.82 -3.85 -18.66
CA PHE A 193 4.37 -3.95 -17.27
C PHE A 193 4.82 -2.80 -16.35
N PRO A 194 5.99 -2.17 -16.51
CA PRO A 194 6.37 -0.99 -15.72
C PRO A 194 5.32 0.14 -15.70
N THR A 195 4.43 0.23 -16.70
CA THR A 195 3.29 1.17 -16.70
C THR A 195 2.32 0.94 -15.53
N ALA A 196 2.17 -0.29 -15.04
CA ALA A 196 1.34 -0.62 -13.89
C ALA A 196 2.02 -0.33 -12.53
N THR A 197 3.34 -0.13 -12.48
CA THR A 197 4.10 -0.06 -11.21
C THR A 197 3.66 1.08 -10.29
N GLY A 198 3.16 2.18 -10.87
CA GLY A 198 2.74 3.37 -10.15
C GLY A 198 1.40 3.31 -9.42
N VAL A 199 0.66 2.20 -9.49
CA VAL A 199 -0.68 2.11 -8.88
C VAL A 199 -0.67 2.24 -7.36
N PHE A 200 0.44 1.91 -6.69
CA PHE A 200 0.59 2.07 -5.24
C PHE A 200 1.07 3.46 -4.80
N ALA A 201 1.19 4.43 -5.71
CA ALA A 201 1.63 5.78 -5.36
C ALA A 201 0.76 6.43 -4.27
N GLY A 202 -0.57 6.27 -4.36
CA GLY A 202 -1.50 6.82 -3.35
C GLY A 202 -1.35 6.14 -1.98
N ILE A 203 -1.06 4.83 -1.96
CA ILE A 203 -0.82 4.05 -0.75
C ILE A 203 0.52 4.44 -0.11
N ASN A 204 1.57 4.63 -0.90
CA ASN A 204 2.88 5.07 -0.40
C ASN A 204 2.83 6.44 0.30
N MET A 205 1.86 7.28 -0.04
CA MET A 205 1.63 8.60 0.55
C MET A 205 0.46 8.62 1.54
N SER A 206 0.05 7.44 2.05
CA SER A 206 -1.11 7.31 2.96
C SER A 206 -1.01 8.19 4.20
N GLY A 207 0.20 8.31 4.77
CA GLY A 207 0.45 9.12 5.97
C GLY A 207 0.35 10.64 5.74
N ASP A 208 0.38 11.09 4.49
CA ASP A 208 0.28 12.51 4.12
C ASP A 208 -1.17 12.91 3.75
N LEU A 209 -2.11 11.96 3.71
CA LEU A 209 -3.51 12.20 3.38
C LEU A 209 -4.33 12.56 4.62
N ARG A 210 -5.22 13.57 4.49
CA ARG A 210 -6.17 13.93 5.55
C ARG A 210 -7.06 12.75 5.98
N ASN A 211 -7.62 12.02 5.00
CA ASN A 211 -8.49 10.86 5.19
C ASN A 211 -8.07 9.71 4.27
N ALA A 212 -7.10 8.90 4.69
CA ALA A 212 -6.52 7.82 3.88
C ALA A 212 -7.57 6.76 3.46
N THR A 213 -8.43 6.31 4.39
CA THR A 213 -9.42 5.24 4.17
C THR A 213 -10.41 5.55 3.04
N LYS A 214 -10.82 6.82 2.89
CA LYS A 214 -11.77 7.25 1.84
C LYS A 214 -11.07 7.69 0.55
N ASN A 215 -9.93 8.40 0.67
CA ASN A 215 -9.29 9.02 -0.48
C ASN A 215 -8.47 8.02 -1.31
N ILE A 216 -7.86 7.00 -0.68
CA ILE A 216 -7.08 5.99 -1.40
C ILE A 216 -7.94 5.21 -2.40
N PRO A 217 -9.11 4.64 -2.02
CA PRO A 217 -9.92 3.87 -2.97
C PRO A 217 -10.42 4.72 -4.13
N VAL A 218 -11.01 5.89 -3.85
CA VAL A 218 -11.57 6.76 -4.89
C VAL A 218 -10.48 7.26 -5.84
N GLY A 219 -9.33 7.68 -5.30
CA GLY A 219 -8.21 8.19 -6.10
C GLY A 219 -7.53 7.12 -6.95
N THR A 220 -7.24 5.94 -6.37
CA THR A 220 -6.51 4.89 -7.10
C THR A 220 -7.40 4.22 -8.16
N LEU A 221 -8.67 3.92 -7.85
CA LEU A 221 -9.59 3.28 -8.79
C LEU A 221 -9.92 4.19 -9.98
N SER A 222 -10.19 5.48 -9.73
CA SER A 222 -10.42 6.44 -10.81
C SER A 222 -9.17 6.61 -11.69
N ALA A 223 -7.98 6.67 -11.09
CA ALA A 223 -6.73 6.76 -11.84
C ALA A 223 -6.49 5.54 -12.73
N VAL A 224 -6.68 4.32 -12.22
CA VAL A 224 -6.53 3.09 -13.01
C VAL A 224 -7.57 3.05 -14.14
N GLY A 225 -8.82 3.44 -13.88
CA GLY A 225 -9.87 3.49 -14.91
C GLY A 225 -9.57 4.47 -16.04
N VAL A 226 -9.18 5.71 -15.70
CA VAL A 226 -8.82 6.73 -16.70
C VAL A 226 -7.57 6.31 -17.49
N SER A 227 -6.54 5.79 -16.80
CA SER A 227 -5.34 5.25 -17.46
C SER A 227 -5.70 4.13 -18.44
N THR A 228 -6.51 3.16 -18.03
CA THR A 228 -6.94 2.03 -18.87
C THR A 228 -7.58 2.49 -20.18
N PHE A 229 -8.53 3.43 -20.08
CA PHE A 229 -9.20 3.97 -21.25
C PHE A 229 -8.20 4.62 -22.21
N LEU A 230 -7.32 5.48 -21.69
CA LEU A 230 -6.32 6.16 -22.49
C LEU A 230 -5.31 5.18 -23.13
N TYR A 231 -4.95 4.10 -22.44
CA TYR A 231 -3.99 3.10 -22.94
C TYR A 231 -4.54 2.36 -24.16
N LEU A 232 -5.83 1.98 -24.10
CA LEU A 232 -6.52 1.34 -25.21
C LEU A 232 -6.64 2.28 -26.41
N VAL A 233 -7.02 3.54 -26.17
CA VAL A 233 -7.09 4.55 -27.23
C VAL A 233 -5.73 4.73 -27.89
N PHE A 234 -4.67 4.86 -27.10
CA PHE A 234 -3.32 5.07 -27.62
C PHE A 234 -2.85 3.92 -28.51
N ALA A 235 -3.04 2.67 -28.05
CA ALA A 235 -2.64 1.49 -28.81
C ALA A 235 -3.45 1.31 -30.11
N VAL A 236 -4.77 1.54 -30.07
CA VAL A 236 -5.63 1.42 -31.25
C VAL A 236 -5.34 2.52 -32.26
N VAL A 237 -5.15 3.76 -31.82
CA VAL A 237 -4.84 4.88 -32.72
C VAL A 237 -3.53 4.63 -33.46
N LEU A 238 -2.43 4.32 -32.74
CA LEU A 238 -1.13 4.05 -33.37
C LEU A 238 -1.19 2.88 -34.36
N GLY A 239 -1.90 1.80 -34.02
CA GLY A 239 -2.06 0.67 -34.91
C GLY A 239 -2.95 0.94 -36.12
N ALA A 240 -3.92 1.86 -36.02
CA ALA A 240 -4.83 2.20 -37.11
C ALA A 240 -4.25 3.22 -38.11
N THR A 241 -3.25 4.00 -37.69
CA THR A 241 -2.74 5.14 -38.47
C THR A 241 -1.31 5.00 -38.99
N CYS A 242 -0.46 4.21 -38.31
CA CYS A 242 0.96 4.11 -38.63
C CYS A 242 1.31 2.80 -39.35
N VAL A 243 2.29 2.86 -40.25
CA VAL A 243 2.84 1.68 -40.93
C VAL A 243 3.62 0.81 -39.95
N ARG A 244 3.56 -0.51 -40.15
CA ARG A 244 4.15 -1.49 -39.25
C ARG A 244 5.65 -1.35 -39.04
N ALA A 245 6.40 -1.10 -40.12
CA ALA A 245 7.86 -0.98 -40.07
C ALA A 245 8.26 0.16 -39.13
N ASP A 246 7.64 1.33 -39.30
CA ASP A 246 7.92 2.52 -38.50
C ASP A 246 7.48 2.36 -37.05
N LEU A 247 6.37 1.66 -36.79
CA LEU A 247 5.97 1.30 -35.42
C LEU A 247 7.03 0.45 -34.70
N GLN A 248 7.78 -0.39 -35.42
CA GLN A 248 8.80 -1.25 -34.82
C GLN A 248 10.16 -0.55 -34.65
N THR A 249 10.50 0.40 -35.52
CA THR A 249 11.82 1.05 -35.54
C THR A 249 11.83 2.41 -34.84
N ASP A 250 10.80 3.22 -35.01
CA ASP A 250 10.73 4.58 -34.47
C ASP A 250 9.95 4.61 -33.14
N TYR A 251 10.68 4.81 -32.04
CA TYR A 251 10.11 4.94 -30.71
C TYR A 251 9.40 6.28 -30.46
N LEU A 252 9.63 7.29 -31.30
CA LEU A 252 9.00 8.61 -31.24
C LEU A 252 7.87 8.77 -32.27
N ILE A 253 7.42 7.68 -32.91
CA ILE A 253 6.31 7.72 -33.89
C ILE A 253 5.05 8.42 -33.36
N ALA A 254 4.77 8.32 -32.06
CA ALA A 254 3.61 8.98 -31.44
C ALA A 254 3.72 10.53 -31.42
N GLU A 255 4.95 11.08 -31.40
CA GLU A 255 5.19 12.52 -31.60
C GLU A 255 4.76 12.93 -33.00
N LYS A 256 5.10 12.12 -34.02
CA LYS A 256 4.75 12.40 -35.42
C LYS A 256 3.25 12.36 -35.68
N VAL A 257 2.48 11.63 -34.87
CA VAL A 257 1.01 11.60 -34.95
C VAL A 257 0.37 12.82 -34.29
N SER A 258 1.04 13.46 -33.33
CA SER A 258 0.50 14.61 -32.58
C SER A 258 0.42 15.89 -33.43
N VAL A 259 -0.51 16.81 -33.12
CA VAL A 259 -0.62 18.09 -33.88
C VAL A 259 0.62 18.93 -33.63
N LEU A 260 1.00 19.06 -32.36
CA LEU A 260 2.12 19.86 -31.89
C LEU A 260 3.13 18.92 -31.25
N GLY A 261 4.06 18.38 -32.06
CA GLY A 261 5.12 17.47 -31.59
C GLY A 261 5.84 17.94 -30.31
N PHE A 262 6.11 19.24 -30.19
CA PHE A 262 6.73 19.80 -28.98
C PHE A 262 5.88 19.66 -27.72
N LEU A 263 4.55 19.69 -27.83
CA LEU A 263 3.61 19.57 -26.72
C LEU A 263 3.53 18.11 -26.26
N PHE A 264 3.56 17.17 -27.20
CA PHE A 264 3.69 15.75 -26.91
C PHE A 264 5.01 15.43 -26.19
N LEU A 265 6.13 15.93 -26.70
CA LEU A 265 7.45 15.81 -26.06
C LEU A 265 7.46 16.45 -24.67
N ALA A 266 6.86 17.63 -24.49
CA ALA A 266 6.73 18.25 -23.18
C ALA A 266 5.98 17.35 -22.19
N GLY A 267 4.88 16.72 -22.62
CA GLY A 267 4.14 15.73 -21.85
C GLY A 267 5.01 14.53 -21.43
N LEU A 268 5.76 13.96 -22.38
CA LEU A 268 6.71 12.86 -22.14
C LEU A 268 7.75 13.25 -21.09
N TYR A 269 8.39 14.41 -21.26
CA TYR A 269 9.44 14.92 -20.38
C TYR A 269 8.93 15.16 -18.96
N ILE A 270 7.80 15.83 -18.84
CA ILE A 270 7.14 16.10 -17.55
C ILE A 270 6.72 14.80 -16.85
N SER A 271 6.11 13.87 -17.58
CA SER A 271 5.73 12.55 -17.06
C SER A 271 6.93 11.78 -16.52
N SER A 272 8.04 11.77 -17.26
CA SER A 272 9.26 11.04 -16.90
C SER A 272 9.92 11.62 -15.65
N ILE A 273 10.05 12.94 -15.58
CA ILE A 273 10.60 13.65 -14.40
C ILE A 273 9.69 13.44 -13.19
N SER A 274 8.36 13.54 -13.35
CA SER A 274 7.43 13.35 -12.23
C SER A 274 7.43 11.93 -11.69
N SER A 275 7.45 10.92 -12.56
CA SER A 275 7.49 9.51 -12.14
C SER A 275 8.81 9.17 -11.44
N SER A 276 9.92 9.75 -11.93
CA SER A 276 11.25 9.63 -11.31
C SER A 276 11.29 10.28 -9.92
N MET A 277 10.69 11.46 -9.75
CA MET A 277 10.54 12.08 -8.42
C MET A 277 9.71 11.22 -7.48
N GLY A 278 8.62 10.61 -7.97
CA GLY A 278 7.78 9.70 -7.18
C GLY A 278 8.57 8.52 -6.61
N GLY A 279 9.43 7.89 -7.42
CA GLY A 279 10.31 6.80 -6.99
C GLY A 279 11.42 7.26 -6.03
N LEU A 280 12.09 8.38 -6.33
CA LEU A 280 13.14 8.96 -5.49
C LEU A 280 12.63 9.48 -4.14
N TYR A 281 11.36 9.86 -4.04
CA TYR A 281 10.74 10.22 -2.77
C TYR A 281 10.19 9.00 -2.02
N GLY A 282 9.52 8.10 -2.74
CA GLY A 282 8.82 6.95 -2.15
C GLY A 282 9.76 5.89 -1.58
N ALA A 283 10.79 5.47 -2.33
CA ALA A 283 11.66 4.38 -1.89
C ALA A 283 12.46 4.71 -0.61
N PRO A 284 13.06 5.91 -0.45
CA PRO A 284 13.76 6.26 0.78
C PRO A 284 12.83 6.33 2.01
N ARG A 285 11.57 6.74 1.83
CA ARG A 285 10.56 6.74 2.90
C ARG A 285 10.20 5.33 3.35
N VAL A 286 10.02 4.41 2.41
CA VAL A 286 9.80 3.00 2.74
C VAL A 286 11.01 2.45 3.49
N LEU A 287 12.23 2.72 3.01
CA LEU A 287 13.46 2.29 3.66
C LEU A 287 13.65 2.89 5.06
N GLN A 288 13.23 4.14 5.25
CA GLN A 288 13.18 4.81 6.54
C GLN A 288 12.22 4.11 7.51
N CYS A 289 11.04 3.69 7.06
CA CYS A 289 10.09 2.93 7.87
C CYS A 289 10.61 1.55 8.27
N ILE A 290 11.27 0.84 7.34
CA ILE A 290 11.91 -0.46 7.63
C ILE A 290 13.00 -0.28 8.71
N SER A 291 13.84 0.75 8.55
CA SER A 291 14.89 1.07 9.51
C SER A 291 14.34 1.50 10.88
N GLY A 292 13.21 2.22 10.91
CA GLY A 292 12.59 2.68 12.16
C GLY A 292 12.08 1.54 13.05
N GLN A 293 11.70 0.41 12.44
CA GLN A 293 11.27 -0.79 13.16
C GLN A 293 12.44 -1.69 13.63
N ASN A 294 13.70 -1.30 13.39
CA ASN A 294 14.91 -2.06 13.76
C ASN A 294 14.87 -3.55 13.34
N VAL A 295 14.21 -3.85 12.21
CA VAL A 295 14.10 -5.23 11.68
C VAL A 295 15.45 -5.72 11.15
N ILE A 296 16.25 -4.80 10.58
CA ILE A 296 17.55 -5.09 9.97
C ILE A 296 18.58 -4.14 10.61
N PRO A 297 19.47 -4.64 11.49
CA PRO A 297 20.42 -3.78 12.20
C PRO A 297 21.37 -3.00 11.28
N ILE A 298 21.77 -3.58 10.14
CA ILE A 298 22.73 -2.98 9.19
C ILE A 298 22.19 -1.66 8.60
N ILE A 299 20.88 -1.55 8.37
CA ILE A 299 20.29 -0.37 7.73
C ILE A 299 19.82 0.69 8.74
N LYS A 300 20.09 0.54 10.03
CA LYS A 300 19.62 1.46 11.09
C LYS A 300 20.01 2.93 10.82
N VAL A 301 21.16 3.15 10.21
CA VAL A 301 21.66 4.48 9.84
C VAL A 301 20.78 5.17 8.78
N LEU A 302 20.11 4.39 7.92
CA LEU A 302 19.28 4.91 6.83
C LEU A 302 17.96 5.52 7.34
N GLY A 303 17.52 5.16 8.54
CA GLY A 303 16.32 5.70 9.18
C GLY A 303 16.44 7.15 9.67
N ASN A 304 17.65 7.69 9.75
CA ASN A 304 17.90 9.04 10.27
C ASN A 304 17.29 10.10 9.35
N GLY A 305 16.16 10.66 9.76
CA GLY A 305 15.48 11.77 9.08
C GLY A 305 16.05 13.12 9.51
N ARG A 306 16.31 14.01 8.54
CA ARG A 306 16.79 15.38 8.80
C ARG A 306 15.71 16.42 8.45
N GLY A 307 15.68 17.52 9.20
CA GLY A 307 14.76 18.64 8.99
C GLY A 307 13.31 18.39 9.47
N PRO A 308 12.43 19.38 9.34
CA PRO A 308 11.07 19.34 9.88
C PRO A 308 10.18 18.26 9.26
N ASN A 309 10.46 17.83 8.03
CA ASN A 309 9.73 16.76 7.34
C ASN A 309 10.36 15.37 7.51
N LYS A 310 11.41 15.24 8.34
CA LYS A 310 12.17 13.99 8.58
C LYS A 310 12.61 13.29 7.28
N ILE A 311 13.23 14.03 6.35
CA ILE A 311 13.64 13.47 5.05
C ILE A 311 14.84 12.53 5.27
N PRO A 312 14.79 11.26 4.81
CA PRO A 312 15.86 10.29 5.03
C PRO A 312 16.99 10.45 4.00
N LEU A 313 17.93 11.37 4.28
CA LEU A 313 19.01 11.72 3.34
C LEU A 313 19.89 10.53 2.97
N TYR A 314 20.28 9.70 3.94
CA TYR A 314 21.11 8.52 3.67
C TYR A 314 20.42 7.49 2.77
N ALA A 315 19.14 7.19 3.04
CA ALA A 315 18.35 6.31 2.19
C ALA A 315 18.18 6.90 0.77
N LEU A 316 18.00 8.21 0.65
CA LEU A 316 17.91 8.90 -0.64
C LEU A 316 19.20 8.77 -1.45
N PHE A 317 20.37 8.93 -0.83
CA PHE A 317 21.66 8.69 -1.48
C PHE A 317 21.81 7.23 -1.94
N VAL A 318 21.46 6.26 -1.08
CA VAL A 318 21.53 4.83 -1.43
C VAL A 318 20.65 4.49 -2.64
N VAL A 319 19.40 4.93 -2.64
CA VAL A 319 18.47 4.72 -3.77
C VAL A 319 19.03 5.37 -5.04
N THR A 320 19.56 6.60 -4.94
CA THR A 320 20.14 7.30 -6.09
C THR A 320 21.39 6.60 -6.63
N SER A 321 22.25 6.07 -5.77
CA SER A 321 23.42 5.28 -6.18
C SER A 321 23.01 4.01 -6.93
N ILE A 322 21.97 3.31 -6.47
CA ILE A 322 21.42 2.14 -7.19
C ILE A 322 20.88 2.58 -8.56
N THR A 323 20.12 3.67 -8.62
CA THR A 323 19.61 4.23 -9.88
C THR A 323 20.74 4.53 -10.86
N LEU A 324 21.82 5.16 -10.41
CA LEU A 324 22.99 5.48 -11.25
C LEU A 324 23.65 4.23 -11.82
N ILE A 325 23.80 3.16 -11.03
CA ILE A 325 24.33 1.87 -11.52
C ILE A 325 23.47 1.33 -12.67
N PHE A 326 22.14 1.36 -12.54
CA PHE A 326 21.24 0.87 -13.59
C PHE A 326 21.18 1.78 -14.82
N ILE A 327 21.49 3.09 -14.69
CA ILE A 327 21.68 3.97 -15.85
C ILE A 327 22.88 3.52 -16.69
N PHE A 328 23.99 3.11 -16.05
CA PHE A 328 25.16 2.60 -16.78
C PHE A 328 24.88 1.26 -17.47
N ILE A 329 24.05 0.41 -16.86
CA ILE A 329 23.69 -0.91 -17.39
C ILE A 329 22.74 -0.79 -18.59
N GLY A 330 21.71 0.06 -18.51
CA GLY A 330 20.45 -0.21 -19.19
C GLY A 330 20.18 0.55 -20.49
N LYS A 331 19.68 -0.20 -21.49
CA LYS A 331 18.69 0.29 -22.47
C LYS A 331 17.29 0.08 -21.90
N VAL A 332 16.30 0.89 -22.28
CA VAL A 332 14.92 0.79 -21.74
C VAL A 332 14.33 -0.63 -21.87
N ASN A 333 14.55 -1.31 -22.99
CA ASN A 333 13.98 -2.65 -23.24
C ASN A 333 14.56 -3.74 -22.34
N THR A 334 15.78 -3.55 -21.82
CA THR A 334 16.41 -4.47 -20.86
C THR A 334 16.01 -4.13 -19.42
N LEU A 335 15.84 -2.84 -19.12
CA LEU A 335 15.43 -2.39 -17.78
C LEU A 335 13.98 -2.78 -17.45
N GLY A 336 13.07 -2.79 -18.43
CA GLY A 336 11.65 -3.10 -18.20
C GLY A 336 11.41 -4.43 -17.47
N PRO A 337 11.92 -5.57 -17.98
CA PRO A 337 11.80 -6.86 -17.29
C PRO A 337 12.46 -6.87 -15.90
N ILE A 338 13.59 -6.18 -15.70
CA ILE A 338 14.27 -6.11 -14.39
C ILE A 338 13.41 -5.36 -13.37
N VAL A 339 12.76 -4.26 -13.76
CA VAL A 339 11.81 -3.53 -12.91
C VAL A 339 10.60 -4.41 -12.58
N THR A 340 10.10 -5.17 -13.55
CA THR A 340 8.89 -5.96 -13.40
C THR A 340 8.99 -7.03 -12.30
N MET A 341 10.15 -7.66 -12.11
CA MET A 341 10.34 -8.75 -11.14
C MET A 341 10.00 -8.37 -9.68
N PRO A 342 10.63 -7.35 -9.07
CA PRO A 342 10.32 -6.94 -7.70
C PRO A 342 8.88 -6.42 -7.53
N PHE A 343 8.31 -5.75 -8.53
CA PHE A 343 6.92 -5.27 -8.47
C PHE A 343 5.91 -6.42 -8.54
N MET A 344 6.13 -7.40 -9.42
CA MET A 344 5.28 -8.60 -9.49
C MET A 344 5.31 -9.39 -8.19
N LEU A 345 6.49 -9.52 -7.58
CA LEU A 345 6.61 -10.15 -6.26
C LEU A 345 5.88 -9.35 -5.17
N THR A 346 5.96 -8.03 -5.22
CA THR A 346 5.24 -7.15 -4.28
C THR A 346 3.73 -7.27 -4.46
N TYR A 347 3.24 -7.34 -5.70
CA TYR A 347 1.83 -7.52 -6.01
C TYR A 347 1.32 -8.86 -5.49
N ALA A 348 2.08 -9.94 -5.76
CA ALA A 348 1.78 -11.26 -5.23
C ALA A 348 1.71 -11.29 -3.70
N ALA A 349 2.62 -10.56 -3.02
CA ALA A 349 2.65 -10.47 -1.56
C ALA A 349 1.48 -9.65 -0.98
N VAL A 350 1.08 -8.55 -1.63
CA VAL A 350 -0.06 -7.73 -1.21
C VAL A 350 -1.38 -8.48 -1.40
N ASP A 351 -1.50 -9.24 -2.48
CA ASP A 351 -2.64 -10.12 -2.72
C ASP A 351 -2.72 -11.22 -1.66
N TYR A 352 -1.61 -11.93 -1.44
CA TYR A 352 -1.55 -12.93 -0.38
C TYR A 352 -1.85 -12.34 1.02
N CYS A 353 -1.36 -11.12 1.29
CA CYS A 353 -1.62 -10.38 2.51
C CYS A 353 -3.12 -10.16 2.75
N TYR A 354 -3.87 -9.69 1.74
CA TYR A 354 -5.31 -9.50 1.89
C TYR A 354 -6.05 -10.83 2.11
N PHE A 355 -5.68 -11.90 1.39
CA PHE A 355 -6.24 -13.23 1.61
C PHE A 355 -6.05 -13.70 3.06
N CYS A 356 -4.82 -13.60 3.58
CA CYS A 356 -4.50 -13.97 4.97
C CYS A 356 -5.29 -13.14 5.98
N LEU A 357 -5.44 -11.84 5.74
CA LEU A 357 -6.22 -10.95 6.61
C LEU A 357 -7.70 -11.34 6.62
N ALA A 358 -8.29 -11.58 5.44
CA ALA A 358 -9.69 -11.96 5.30
C ALA A 358 -9.97 -13.32 5.96
N MET A 359 -9.08 -14.30 5.81
CA MET A 359 -9.20 -15.60 6.46
C MET A 359 -9.02 -15.51 7.98
N SER A 360 -8.12 -14.63 8.46
CA SER A 360 -7.91 -14.41 9.90
C SER A 360 -9.13 -13.76 10.54
N PHE A 361 -9.76 -12.79 9.86
CA PHE A 361 -11.01 -12.19 10.31
C PHE A 361 -12.13 -13.22 10.46
N ASP A 362 -12.27 -14.11 9.48
CA ASP A 362 -13.28 -15.16 9.54
C ASP A 362 -13.04 -16.15 10.67
N LYS A 363 -11.77 -16.52 10.93
CA LYS A 363 -11.40 -17.34 12.10
C LYS A 363 -11.78 -16.65 13.41
N ARG A 364 -11.47 -15.35 13.55
CA ARG A 364 -11.82 -14.54 14.74
C ARG A 364 -13.33 -14.49 14.95
N LYS A 365 -14.07 -14.16 13.90
CA LYS A 365 -15.53 -14.12 13.93
C LYS A 365 -16.14 -15.48 14.28
N ALA A 366 -15.65 -16.57 13.70
CA ALA A 366 -16.13 -17.91 14.02
C ALA A 366 -15.85 -18.29 15.49
N ARG A 367 -14.74 -17.81 16.08
CA ARG A 367 -14.48 -17.98 17.51
C ARG A 367 -15.47 -17.16 18.35
N GLU A 368 -15.69 -15.89 18.02
CA GLU A 368 -16.66 -15.02 18.71
C GLU A 368 -18.08 -15.61 18.67
N ASP A 369 -18.54 -16.06 17.50
CA ASP A 369 -19.85 -16.70 17.34
C ASP A 369 -19.98 -17.97 18.22
N ARG A 370 -18.90 -18.78 18.32
CA ARG A 370 -18.85 -19.93 19.22
C ARG A 370 -18.92 -19.51 20.69
N PHE A 371 -18.16 -18.51 21.11
CA PHE A 371 -18.21 -17.99 22.48
C PHE A 371 -19.62 -17.51 22.84
N HIS A 372 -20.27 -16.74 21.97
CA HIS A 372 -21.65 -16.29 22.18
C HIS A 372 -22.66 -17.43 22.28
N SER A 373 -22.50 -18.50 21.48
CA SER A 373 -23.38 -19.68 21.56
C SER A 373 -23.18 -20.52 22.83
N SER A 374 -22.00 -20.42 23.47
CA SER A 374 -21.64 -21.20 24.66
C SER A 374 -22.02 -20.55 25.99
N VAL A 375 -22.42 -19.27 25.99
CA VAL A 375 -22.95 -18.61 27.19
C VAL A 375 -24.42 -19.06 27.36
N PRO A 376 -24.78 -19.77 28.46
CA PRO A 376 -26.14 -20.23 28.64
C PRO A 376 -27.09 -19.03 28.79
N HIS A 377 -28.05 -18.90 27.87
CA HIS A 377 -29.27 -18.16 28.17
C HIS A 377 -29.97 -18.91 29.30
N ASN A 378 -29.93 -18.37 30.52
CA ASN A 378 -30.82 -18.83 31.59
C ASN A 378 -32.27 -18.71 31.09
N PRO A 379 -33.01 -19.82 30.90
CA PRO A 379 -34.43 -19.73 30.69
C PRO A 379 -35.04 -19.39 32.05
N VAL A 380 -35.54 -18.17 32.21
CA VAL A 380 -36.35 -17.82 33.38
C VAL A 380 -37.57 -18.75 33.37
N GLY A 381 -37.57 -19.69 34.31
CA GLY A 381 -38.63 -20.68 34.49
C GLY A 381 -39.96 -20.01 34.81
N GLN A 382 -41.01 -20.45 34.12
CA GLN A 382 -42.39 -20.30 34.55
C GLN A 382 -42.58 -21.04 35.88
N ALA A 383 -42.89 -20.32 36.96
CA ALA A 383 -43.56 -20.87 38.12
C ALA A 383 -44.47 -19.81 38.75
N ASN A 384 -45.76 -20.15 38.84
CA ASN A 384 -46.81 -19.38 39.49
C ASN A 384 -46.55 -19.25 41.00
N GLY A 385 -46.84 -18.08 41.58
CA GLY A 385 -47.00 -17.94 43.04
C GLY A 385 -46.58 -16.59 43.60
N THR A 386 -47.57 -15.88 44.14
CA THR A 386 -47.54 -14.56 44.78
C THR A 386 -46.69 -14.46 46.07
N VAL A 387 -46.04 -13.29 46.25
CA VAL A 387 -45.78 -12.47 47.48
C VAL A 387 -44.37 -11.81 47.42
N PRO A 388 -44.19 -10.54 47.86
CA PRO A 388 -43.14 -9.66 47.35
C PRO A 388 -41.86 -9.70 48.18
N SER A 389 -40.71 -9.56 47.51
CA SER A 389 -39.38 -9.47 48.12
C SER A 389 -38.63 -8.23 47.59
N PRO A 390 -37.72 -7.65 48.38
CA PRO A 390 -37.28 -6.27 48.23
C PRO A 390 -36.36 -6.09 47.01
N GLN A 391 -36.56 -4.96 46.31
CA GLN A 391 -35.72 -4.50 45.22
C GLN A 391 -34.26 -4.36 45.67
N HIS A 392 -33.41 -5.28 45.24
CA HIS A 392 -31.98 -5.02 45.09
C HIS A 392 -31.69 -4.63 43.63
N ASN A 393 -31.62 -3.32 43.43
CA ASN A 393 -31.08 -2.67 42.25
C ASN A 393 -29.60 -3.05 42.07
N TYR A 394 -29.27 -3.76 41.00
CA TYR A 394 -28.00 -3.57 40.30
C TYR A 394 -28.27 -2.76 39.02
N GLY A 395 -28.01 -1.46 39.17
CA GLY A 395 -27.98 -0.36 38.20
C GLY A 395 -28.11 -0.66 36.71
N ALA A 396 -29.33 -0.91 36.24
CA ALA A 396 -29.76 -0.44 34.92
C ALA A 396 -30.59 0.83 35.13
N ILE A 397 -30.02 2.00 34.86
CA ILE A 397 -30.79 3.24 34.84
C ILE A 397 -31.68 3.22 33.60
N ASN A 398 -32.96 2.92 33.83
CA ASN A 398 -34.04 3.34 32.95
C ASN A 398 -34.05 4.87 32.90
N GLY A 399 -33.88 5.44 31.70
CA GLY A 399 -34.24 6.83 31.43
C GLY A 399 -33.09 7.78 31.11
N LYS A 400 -32.40 7.55 29.99
CA LYS A 400 -31.97 8.53 28.96
C LYS A 400 -30.87 7.89 28.11
N LYS A 401 -31.24 7.50 26.89
CA LYS A 401 -30.28 7.21 25.81
C LYS A 401 -29.62 8.52 25.40
N ASP A 402 -28.58 8.97 26.11
CA ASP A 402 -27.82 10.16 25.67
C ASP A 402 -26.47 10.39 26.36
N ASP A 403 -26.11 9.66 27.43
CA ASP A 403 -24.85 9.94 28.15
C ASP A 403 -23.65 9.11 27.68
N LEU A 404 -23.84 7.88 27.19
CA LEU A 404 -22.73 7.11 26.61
C LEU A 404 -22.25 7.70 25.27
N ASP A 405 -23.16 8.32 24.54
CA ASP A 405 -22.87 8.91 23.22
C ASP A 405 -22.13 10.25 23.33
N LYS A 406 -22.22 10.93 24.49
CA LYS A 406 -21.40 12.12 24.80
C LYS A 406 -19.97 11.77 25.20
N LEU A 407 -19.76 10.59 25.78
CA LEU A 407 -18.45 10.07 26.14
C LEU A 407 -17.69 9.47 24.93
N PHE A 408 -18.42 9.06 23.89
CA PHE A 408 -17.87 8.47 22.66
C PHE A 408 -18.55 9.01 21.39
N PRO A 409 -18.38 10.30 21.06
CA PRO A 409 -19.04 10.92 19.90
C PRO A 409 -18.65 10.28 18.56
N GLU A 410 -17.51 9.57 18.48
CA GLU A 410 -17.07 8.83 17.29
C GLU A 410 -17.98 7.65 16.90
N ARG A 411 -18.83 7.15 17.81
CA ARG A 411 -19.77 6.04 17.50
C ARG A 411 -20.94 6.45 16.60
N MET A 412 -21.26 7.74 16.51
CA MET A 412 -22.44 8.20 15.75
C MET A 412 -22.18 8.44 14.24
N GLU A 413 -20.92 8.55 13.78
CA GLU A 413 -20.65 8.92 12.37
C GLU A 413 -20.93 7.80 11.34
N GLN A 414 -21.37 6.60 11.75
CA GLN A 414 -21.55 5.46 10.83
C GLN A 414 -22.99 4.97 10.62
N HIS A 415 -24.01 5.61 11.19
CA HIS A 415 -25.41 5.33 10.80
C HIS A 415 -25.91 6.37 9.80
N GLY A 416 -25.85 6.03 8.52
CA GLY A 416 -26.28 6.89 7.42
C GLY A 416 -27.78 7.10 7.37
N GLN A 417 -28.20 8.37 7.21
CA GLN A 417 -29.42 8.79 6.51
C GLN A 417 -29.26 10.25 6.00
N PRO A 418 -29.94 10.64 4.90
CA PRO A 418 -29.61 11.83 4.12
C PRO A 418 -30.27 13.11 4.66
N LEU A 419 -29.51 14.21 4.78
CA LEU A 419 -30.03 15.52 5.18
C LEU A 419 -30.38 16.38 3.97
N HIS A 420 -31.68 16.65 3.80
CA HIS A 420 -32.21 17.72 2.98
C HIS A 420 -32.05 19.09 3.69
N HIS A 421 -31.83 20.12 2.88
CA HIS A 421 -31.82 21.56 3.17
C HIS A 421 -32.82 22.06 4.23
N ARG A 422 -32.45 23.08 5.04
CA ARG A 422 -32.94 24.48 4.94
C ARG A 422 -32.43 25.44 6.06
N SER A 423 -31.80 26.53 5.59
CA SER A 423 -31.66 27.95 6.04
C SER A 423 -31.50 28.41 7.50
N ASN A 424 -30.49 29.28 7.69
CA ASN A 424 -30.36 30.55 8.47
C ASN A 424 -31.06 30.70 9.83
N ASP A 425 -30.28 31.06 10.87
CA ASP A 425 -30.21 32.45 11.34
C ASP A 425 -29.09 32.71 12.36
N SER A 426 -28.79 34.00 12.47
CA SER A 426 -27.71 34.78 13.09
C SER A 426 -27.41 34.65 14.61
N LEU A 427 -26.19 35.14 14.92
CA LEU A 427 -25.81 36.00 16.07
C LEU A 427 -25.42 35.37 17.42
N GLY A 428 -24.28 35.84 17.93
CA GLY A 428 -24.12 36.14 19.36
C GLY A 428 -23.13 35.29 20.14
N SER A 429 -21.89 35.76 20.26
CA SER A 429 -21.00 35.45 21.39
C SER A 429 -21.60 35.92 22.72
N PRO A 430 -21.36 35.22 23.85
CA PRO A 430 -21.44 35.85 25.16
C PRO A 430 -20.14 35.72 25.97
N THR A 431 -19.51 36.87 26.12
CA THR A 431 -19.06 37.54 27.36
C THR A 431 -19.04 36.76 28.67
N PHE A 432 -17.87 36.85 29.33
CA PHE A 432 -17.61 36.57 30.74
C PHE A 432 -18.52 37.39 31.67
N VAL A 433 -19.07 36.76 32.70
CA VAL A 433 -19.60 37.42 33.89
C VAL A 433 -18.93 36.82 35.11
N THR A 434 -18.31 37.71 35.88
CA THR A 434 -17.69 37.53 37.18
C THR A 434 -18.74 37.39 38.28
N ASP A 435 -18.50 36.51 39.25
CA ASP A 435 -19.12 36.63 40.57
C ASP A 435 -18.09 36.36 41.68
N GLU A 436 -18.28 37.07 42.79
CA GLU A 436 -17.26 37.49 43.76
C GLU A 436 -17.16 36.57 45.01
N LYS A 437 -15.94 36.51 45.58
CA LYS A 437 -15.56 36.26 47.01
C LYS A 437 -15.53 34.83 47.61
N ALA A 438 -14.30 34.34 47.84
CA ALA A 438 -13.89 33.49 48.97
C ALA A 438 -12.40 33.79 49.36
N PRO A 439 -11.97 33.63 50.62
CA PRO A 439 -10.76 34.24 51.19
C PRO A 439 -9.45 33.49 50.90
N PRO A 440 -8.26 34.10 51.10
CA PRO A 440 -7.00 33.61 50.53
C PRO A 440 -6.29 32.61 51.45
N GLY A 441 -5.79 31.52 50.88
CA GLY A 441 -4.84 30.64 51.56
C GLY A 441 -4.67 29.28 50.87
N ALA A 442 -3.40 28.95 50.57
CA ALA A 442 -2.88 27.70 50.02
C ALA A 442 -2.93 27.52 48.49
N GLU A 443 -1.87 27.97 47.82
CA GLU A 443 -1.40 27.34 46.60
C GLU A 443 -1.18 25.83 46.86
N ARG A 444 -1.96 24.97 46.20
CA ARG A 444 -1.52 23.61 45.85
C ARG A 444 -1.53 23.49 44.34
N LYS A 445 -0.34 23.51 43.75
CA LYS A 445 -0.10 22.88 42.44
C LYS A 445 -0.54 21.42 42.54
N PRO A 446 -1.27 20.85 41.57
CA PRO A 446 -1.39 19.41 41.48
C PRO A 446 0.00 18.86 41.17
N GLU A 447 0.62 18.25 42.18
CA GLU A 447 1.85 17.49 42.06
C GLU A 447 1.50 16.20 41.31
N VAL A 448 1.65 16.23 39.98
CA VAL A 448 1.57 15.03 39.15
C VAL A 448 2.85 14.26 39.40
N THR A 449 2.81 13.26 40.28
CA THR A 449 3.89 12.30 40.49
C THR A 449 4.25 11.65 39.15
N GLU A 450 5.55 11.55 38.84
CA GLU A 450 6.08 10.96 37.59
C GLU A 450 5.49 9.58 37.28
N ASP A 451 5.15 8.80 38.31
CA ASP A 451 4.53 7.48 38.19
C ASP A 451 3.14 7.51 37.53
N THR A 452 2.35 8.57 37.76
CA THR A 452 0.99 8.71 37.20
C THR A 452 1.02 9.09 35.73
N ALA A 453 2.00 9.92 35.33
CA ALA A 453 2.23 10.27 33.94
C ALA A 453 2.73 9.06 33.13
N GLY A 454 3.63 8.27 33.70
CA GLY A 454 4.15 7.05 33.08
C GLY A 454 3.09 5.93 32.94
N LEU A 455 2.15 5.82 33.88
CA LEU A 455 1.01 4.88 33.77
C LEU A 455 0.05 5.29 32.66
N LEU A 456 -0.28 6.58 32.57
CA LEU A 456 -1.20 7.11 31.56
C LEU A 456 -0.60 7.00 30.14
N GLU A 457 0.72 7.21 30.00
CA GLU A 457 1.45 6.97 28.76
C GLU A 457 1.46 5.48 28.37
N LYS A 458 1.67 4.58 29.32
CA LYS A 458 1.61 3.12 29.09
C LYS A 458 0.21 2.67 28.69
N ASP A 459 -0.83 3.18 29.34
CA ASP A 459 -2.22 2.85 29.01
C ASP A 459 -2.61 3.38 27.64
N LEU A 460 -2.15 4.59 27.26
CA LEU A 460 -2.32 5.12 25.91
C LEU A 460 -1.59 4.27 24.86
N LEU A 461 -0.34 3.88 25.13
CA LEU A 461 0.44 3.02 24.24
C LEU A 461 -0.18 1.62 24.11
N ALA A 462 -0.71 1.07 25.20
CA ALA A 462 -1.41 -0.22 25.21
C ALA A 462 -2.75 -0.13 24.47
N ALA A 463 -3.50 0.97 24.64
CA ALA A 463 -4.73 1.23 23.90
C ALA A 463 -4.45 1.43 22.40
N GLU A 464 -3.37 2.14 22.05
CA GLU A 464 -2.93 2.32 20.67
C GLU A 464 -2.48 0.99 20.05
N ALA A 465 -1.74 0.16 20.80
CA ALA A 465 -1.35 -1.18 20.36
C ALA A 465 -2.56 -2.11 20.15
N ARG A 466 -3.57 -2.06 21.05
CA ARG A 466 -4.83 -2.79 20.90
C ARG A 466 -5.62 -2.33 19.68
N ALA A 467 -5.80 -1.01 19.50
CA ALA A 467 -6.47 -0.43 18.34
C ALA A 467 -5.78 -0.78 17.01
N ASN A 468 -4.45 -0.87 17.02
CA ASN A 468 -3.68 -1.30 15.85
C ASN A 468 -3.81 -2.81 15.58
N SER A 469 -4.16 -3.64 16.56
CA SER A 469 -4.32 -5.10 16.40
C SER A 469 -5.72 -5.54 15.94
N GLU A 470 -6.68 -4.61 15.96
CA GLU A 470 -8.10 -4.88 15.71
C GLU A 470 -8.41 -4.88 14.20
N ILE A 471 -8.90 -6.03 13.72
CA ILE A 471 -9.31 -6.20 12.32
C ILE A 471 -10.77 -5.79 12.20
N HIS A 472 -11.03 -4.68 11.53
CA HIS A 472 -12.37 -4.16 11.35
C HIS A 472 -13.13 -4.91 10.27
N ARG A 473 -14.46 -4.97 10.40
CA ARG A 473 -15.33 -5.48 9.34
C ARG A 473 -15.28 -4.54 8.15
N GLN A 474 -15.13 -5.09 6.95
CA GLN A 474 -15.12 -4.31 5.73
C GLN A 474 -16.48 -3.59 5.51
N PRO A 475 -16.48 -2.28 5.24
CA PRO A 475 -17.71 -1.53 4.94
C PRO A 475 -18.30 -2.00 3.61
N ARG A 476 -19.64 -1.95 3.48
CA ARG A 476 -20.33 -2.28 2.23
C ARG A 476 -20.15 -1.12 1.23
N SER A 477 -19.23 -1.28 0.28
CA SER A 477 -18.99 -0.34 -0.82
C SER A 477 -19.18 -1.03 -2.18
N PHE A 478 -19.37 -0.25 -3.26
CA PHE A 478 -19.57 -0.80 -4.62
C PHE A 478 -18.41 -1.71 -5.07
N TYR A 479 -17.17 -1.36 -4.71
CA TYR A 479 -15.97 -2.14 -5.02
C TYR A 479 -15.70 -3.28 -4.01
N SER A 480 -16.41 -3.33 -2.87
CA SER A 480 -16.28 -4.46 -1.93
C SER A 480 -16.70 -5.80 -2.53
N ILE A 481 -17.59 -5.78 -3.55
CA ILE A 481 -18.02 -6.99 -4.28
C ILE A 481 -16.86 -7.57 -5.10
N LEU A 482 -16.01 -6.70 -5.68
CA LEU A 482 -14.81 -7.11 -6.41
C LEU A 482 -13.68 -7.55 -5.47
N ASN A 483 -13.75 -7.16 -4.20
CA ASN A 483 -12.77 -7.50 -3.20
C ASN A 483 -13.04 -8.87 -2.56
N SER A 484 -12.97 -9.92 -3.38
CA SER A 484 -13.10 -11.30 -2.90
C SER A 484 -11.74 -11.87 -2.50
N ARG A 485 -11.71 -12.55 -1.35
CA ARG A 485 -10.52 -13.27 -0.87
C ARG A 485 -9.93 -14.24 -1.91
N TRP A 486 -10.79 -14.90 -2.70
CA TRP A 486 -10.37 -15.91 -3.69
C TRP A 486 -9.79 -15.27 -4.94
N ILE A 487 -10.31 -14.11 -5.35
CA ILE A 487 -9.76 -13.33 -6.46
C ILE A 487 -8.35 -12.86 -6.09
N SER A 488 -8.16 -12.45 -4.83
CA SER A 488 -6.85 -12.07 -4.31
C SER A 488 -5.86 -13.25 -4.32
N LEU A 489 -6.26 -14.43 -3.84
CA LEU A 489 -5.41 -15.63 -3.91
C LEU A 489 -5.04 -16.00 -5.36
N LEU A 490 -6.02 -15.95 -6.27
CA LEU A 490 -5.79 -16.18 -7.70
C LEU A 490 -4.80 -15.14 -8.27
N GLY A 491 -4.97 -13.86 -7.92
CA GLY A 491 -4.06 -12.78 -8.30
C GLY A 491 -2.62 -13.04 -7.87
N SER A 492 -2.42 -13.50 -6.64
CA SER A 492 -1.09 -13.86 -6.12
C SER A 492 -0.43 -14.97 -6.95
N VAL A 493 -1.16 -16.03 -7.27
CA VAL A 493 -0.66 -17.14 -8.10
C VAL A 493 -0.37 -16.67 -9.53
N VAL A 494 -1.29 -15.91 -10.13
CA VAL A 494 -1.13 -15.38 -11.49
C VAL A 494 0.09 -14.45 -11.60
N CYS A 495 0.33 -13.60 -10.60
CA CYS A 495 1.53 -12.75 -10.55
C CYS A 495 2.81 -13.58 -10.59
N LEU A 496 2.89 -14.65 -9.80
CA LEU A 496 4.05 -15.54 -9.78
C LEU A 496 4.23 -16.28 -11.11
N VAL A 497 3.15 -16.81 -11.68
CA VAL A 497 3.20 -17.51 -12.99
C VAL A 497 3.69 -16.57 -14.09
N ILE A 498 3.14 -15.35 -14.17
CA ILE A 498 3.57 -14.36 -15.16
C ILE A 498 5.03 -13.95 -14.91
N MET A 499 5.44 -13.78 -13.66
CA MET A 499 6.83 -13.46 -13.31
C MET A 499 7.82 -14.50 -13.85
N PHE A 500 7.52 -15.81 -13.70
CA PHE A 500 8.33 -16.88 -14.30
C PHE A 500 8.23 -16.93 -15.82
N ALA A 501 7.07 -16.60 -16.39
CA ALA A 501 6.86 -16.60 -17.84
C ALA A 501 7.62 -15.47 -18.56
N ILE A 502 7.81 -14.30 -17.93
CA ILE A 502 8.61 -13.21 -18.48
C ILE A 502 10.06 -13.63 -18.63
N GLN A 503 10.72 -13.97 -17.52
CA GLN A 503 12.09 -14.47 -17.48
C GLN A 503 12.34 -15.25 -16.18
N TRP A 504 12.41 -16.57 -16.30
CA TRP A 504 12.60 -17.47 -15.16
C TRP A 504 13.91 -17.20 -14.38
N GLY A 505 14.99 -16.79 -15.06
CA GLY A 505 16.28 -16.53 -14.42
C GLY A 505 16.24 -15.34 -13.45
N TYR A 506 15.70 -14.20 -13.90
CA TYR A 506 15.53 -13.02 -13.04
C TYR A 506 14.46 -13.25 -11.96
N ALA A 507 13.42 -14.03 -12.26
CA ALA A 507 12.41 -14.41 -11.29
C ALA A 507 13.02 -15.21 -10.13
N LEU A 508 13.82 -16.24 -10.44
CA LEU A 508 14.49 -17.06 -9.45
C LEU A 508 15.49 -16.24 -8.62
N ALA A 509 16.30 -15.39 -9.27
CA ALA A 509 17.21 -14.49 -8.57
C ALA A 509 16.47 -13.55 -7.59
N ASN A 510 15.36 -12.95 -8.00
CA ASN A 510 14.56 -12.05 -7.16
C ASN A 510 13.97 -12.78 -5.93
N ILE A 511 13.43 -14.00 -6.13
CA ILE A 511 12.91 -14.83 -5.04
C ILE A 511 14.04 -15.29 -4.11
N SER A 512 15.19 -15.69 -4.66
CA SER A 512 16.37 -16.07 -3.86
C SER A 512 16.83 -14.93 -2.97
N VAL A 513 16.89 -13.69 -3.48
CA VAL A 513 17.23 -12.51 -2.66
C VAL A 513 16.18 -12.30 -1.56
N ALA A 514 14.88 -12.43 -1.88
CA ALA A 514 13.82 -12.33 -0.87
C ALA A 514 14.02 -13.34 0.27
N ILE A 515 14.34 -14.59 -0.07
CA ILE A 515 14.57 -15.69 0.88
C ILE A 515 15.82 -15.42 1.72
N VAL A 516 16.92 -14.98 1.11
CA VAL A 516 18.16 -14.65 1.84
C VAL A 516 17.91 -13.55 2.86
N VAL A 517 17.22 -12.47 2.47
CA VAL A 517 16.86 -11.38 3.38
C VAL A 517 15.92 -11.89 4.49
N TYR A 518 14.95 -12.75 4.15
CA TYR A 518 14.06 -13.37 5.13
C TYR A 518 14.82 -14.22 6.16
N ILE A 519 15.75 -15.06 5.73
CA ILE A 519 16.59 -15.88 6.62
C ILE A 519 17.45 -14.98 7.50
N TYR A 520 18.10 -13.97 6.92
CA TYR A 520 18.94 -13.02 7.64
C TYR A 520 18.18 -12.30 8.74
N ILE A 521 16.98 -11.76 8.46
CA ILE A 521 16.16 -11.09 9.48
C ILE A 521 15.82 -12.04 10.63
N GLY A 522 15.43 -13.28 10.32
CA GLY A 522 15.10 -14.28 11.34
C GLY A 522 16.27 -14.64 12.26
N GLN A 523 17.51 -14.56 11.75
CA GLN A 523 18.72 -14.77 12.54
C GLN A 523 19.13 -13.51 13.31
N ALA A 524 19.04 -12.34 12.69
CA ALA A 524 19.49 -11.08 13.28
C ALA A 524 18.55 -10.57 14.38
N ASN A 525 17.24 -10.79 14.25
CA ASN A 525 16.26 -10.36 15.24
C ASN A 525 15.09 -11.37 15.30
N PRO A 526 15.18 -12.39 16.18
CA PRO A 526 14.15 -13.43 16.29
C PRO A 526 12.85 -12.94 16.95
N GLY A 527 12.88 -11.81 17.67
CA GLY A 527 11.72 -11.24 18.38
C GLY A 527 10.92 -10.22 17.57
N VAL A 528 11.06 -10.20 16.24
CA VAL A 528 10.38 -9.23 15.37
C VAL A 528 8.88 -9.48 15.35
N PHE A 529 8.10 -8.39 15.27
CA PHE A 529 6.64 -8.42 15.23
C PHE A 529 6.10 -9.48 14.23
N PRO A 530 5.34 -10.48 14.70
CA PRO A 530 4.92 -11.62 13.88
C PRO A 530 3.76 -11.31 12.92
N GLY A 531 3.12 -10.16 13.05
CA GLY A 531 1.95 -9.78 12.25
C GLY A 531 0.64 -10.05 12.98
N ILE A 532 -0.46 -9.51 12.44
CA ILE A 532 -1.82 -9.69 12.99
C ILE A 532 -2.53 -10.91 12.36
N ALA A 533 -2.10 -11.35 11.17
CA ALA A 533 -2.70 -12.51 10.53
C ALA A 533 -2.33 -13.80 11.27
N GLU A 534 -3.34 -14.44 11.86
CA GLU A 534 -3.23 -15.76 12.52
C GLU A 534 -3.34 -16.91 11.52
N PHE A 535 -3.69 -16.62 10.26
CA PHE A 535 -3.88 -17.64 9.24
C PHE A 535 -2.54 -18.15 8.68
N ASN A 536 -2.38 -19.48 8.71
CA ASN A 536 -1.28 -20.18 8.04
C ASN A 536 -1.83 -21.02 6.87
N LEU A 537 -1.38 -20.70 5.63
CA LEU A 537 -1.84 -21.37 4.41
C LEU A 537 -1.52 -22.86 4.42
N TRP A 538 -0.31 -23.24 4.85
CA TRP A 538 0.13 -24.64 4.82
C TRP A 538 -0.69 -25.52 5.76
N GLU A 539 -0.97 -25.02 6.96
CA GLU A 539 -1.80 -25.72 7.93
C GLU A 539 -3.23 -25.87 7.41
N TRP A 540 -3.78 -24.80 6.83
CA TRP A 540 -5.11 -24.85 6.24
C TRP A 540 -5.21 -25.84 5.06
N VAL A 541 -4.23 -25.89 4.16
CA VAL A 541 -4.18 -26.87 3.06
C VAL A 541 -4.04 -28.30 3.62
N ARG A 542 -3.15 -28.51 4.59
CA ARG A 542 -2.95 -29.80 5.26
C ARG A 542 -4.21 -30.28 5.96
N ASP A 543 -4.88 -29.39 6.67
CA ASP A 543 -6.11 -29.71 7.41
C ASP A 543 -7.29 -29.91 6.46
N GLY A 544 -7.34 -29.18 5.34
CA GLY A 544 -8.28 -29.43 4.25
C GLY A 544 -8.11 -30.81 3.63
N PHE A 545 -6.86 -31.24 3.39
CA PHE A 545 -6.56 -32.59 2.91
C PHE A 545 -6.97 -33.67 3.93
N LYS A 546 -6.61 -33.47 5.20
CA LYS A 546 -7.01 -34.37 6.29
C LYS A 546 -8.53 -34.45 6.45
N ASN A 547 -9.25 -33.33 6.33
CA ASN A 547 -10.70 -33.27 6.45
C ASN A 547 -11.41 -33.89 5.23
N CYS A 548 -10.85 -33.79 4.02
CA CYS A 548 -11.35 -34.55 2.88
C CYS A 548 -11.21 -36.07 3.09
N CYS A 549 -10.15 -36.50 3.78
CA CYS A 549 -9.92 -37.91 4.12
C CYS A 549 -10.62 -38.38 5.40
N ARG A 550 -11.21 -37.48 6.20
CA ARG A 550 -11.79 -37.79 7.51
C ARG A 550 -13.30 -37.56 7.48
N ARG A 551 -14.07 -38.64 7.68
CA ARG A 551 -15.55 -38.64 7.63
C ARG A 551 -16.24 -38.06 8.88
N GLY A 552 -15.55 -37.29 9.72
CA GLY A 552 -16.08 -36.81 11.01
C GLY A 552 -15.55 -35.44 11.43
N GLU A 553 -16.37 -34.69 12.17
CA GLU A 553 -16.12 -33.31 12.60
C GLU A 553 -14.74 -33.13 13.26
N PRO A 554 -14.04 -32.01 13.00
CA PRO A 554 -12.76 -31.73 13.64
C PRO A 554 -12.92 -31.63 15.16
N PRO A 555 -11.91 -32.05 15.95
CA PRO A 555 -11.97 -31.92 17.40
C PRO A 555 -12.12 -30.44 17.78
N PRO A 556 -12.95 -30.09 18.77
CA PRO A 556 -13.13 -28.71 19.18
C PRO A 556 -11.81 -28.12 19.68
N GLU A 557 -11.47 -26.91 19.24
CA GLU A 557 -10.38 -26.12 19.81
C GLU A 557 -10.66 -25.93 21.32
N GLN A 558 -9.87 -26.58 22.18
CA GLN A 558 -9.92 -26.34 23.62
C GLN A 558 -9.19 -25.03 23.91
N ILE A 559 -9.95 -24.00 24.25
CA ILE A 559 -9.41 -22.75 24.79
C ILE A 559 -9.53 -22.84 26.30
N VAL A 560 -8.39 -22.96 26.98
CA VAL A 560 -8.33 -22.85 28.44
C VAL A 560 -8.41 -21.36 28.77
N VAL A 561 -9.62 -20.89 29.08
CA VAL A 561 -9.79 -19.56 29.65
C VAL A 561 -9.40 -19.66 31.12
N THR A 562 -8.42 -18.85 31.56
CA THR A 562 -8.09 -18.74 32.97
C THR A 562 -9.34 -18.30 33.74
N PRO A 563 -9.73 -19.00 34.83
CA PRO A 563 -10.92 -18.62 35.58
C PRO A 563 -10.71 -17.22 36.15
N ASN A 564 -11.58 -16.28 35.77
CA ASN A 564 -11.59 -14.96 36.36
C ASN A 564 -12.25 -15.09 37.74
N THR A 565 -11.46 -15.27 38.79
CA THR A 565 -11.94 -15.36 40.18
C THR A 565 -12.21 -13.95 40.71
N PRO A 566 -13.48 -13.49 40.81
CA PRO A 566 -13.81 -12.10 41.16
C PRO A 566 -13.40 -11.71 42.59
N ALA A 567 -12.97 -12.66 43.42
CA ALA A 567 -12.51 -12.45 44.79
C ALA A 567 -10.97 -12.40 44.93
N MET A 568 -10.20 -12.57 43.85
CA MET A 568 -8.73 -12.46 43.90
C MET A 568 -8.24 -11.30 43.04
N ASN A 569 -7.52 -10.37 43.66
CA ASN A 569 -6.78 -9.35 42.92
C ASN A 569 -5.55 -10.00 42.26
N THR A 570 -5.49 -9.97 40.94
CA THR A 570 -4.31 -10.39 40.18
C THR A 570 -3.31 -9.24 40.12
N MET A 571 -2.05 -9.50 40.50
CA MET A 571 -0.95 -8.57 40.32
C MET A 571 0.08 -9.19 39.37
N ALA A 572 0.55 -8.43 38.39
CA ALA A 572 1.62 -8.87 37.51
C ALA A 572 2.91 -9.01 38.33
N ALA A 573 3.40 -10.23 38.49
CA ALA A 573 4.65 -10.48 39.19
C ALA A 573 5.82 -10.36 38.20
N GLN A 574 6.67 -9.36 38.41
CA GLN A 574 7.93 -9.22 37.67
C GLN A 574 8.90 -10.30 38.17
N LEU A 575 9.16 -11.32 37.34
CA LEU A 575 10.02 -12.46 37.70
C LEU A 575 11.52 -12.18 37.61
N THR A 576 11.92 -11.08 36.97
CA THR A 576 13.31 -10.65 36.85
C THR A 576 13.56 -9.42 37.71
N GLU A 577 14.46 -9.53 38.69
CA GLU A 577 15.02 -8.38 39.39
C GLU A 577 15.68 -7.43 38.37
N ASP A 578 15.39 -6.13 38.50
CA ASP A 578 16.01 -5.10 37.68
C ASP A 578 17.49 -4.97 38.10
N ASN A 579 18.36 -5.66 37.36
CA ASN A 579 19.81 -5.51 37.47
C ASN A 579 20.32 -4.64 36.30
N GLU A 580 21.37 -3.84 36.52
CA GLU A 580 21.92 -2.94 35.48
C GLU A 580 22.30 -3.70 34.20
N ASP A 581 22.74 -4.96 34.33
CA ASP A 581 23.09 -5.85 33.22
C ASP A 581 21.91 -6.26 32.31
N PHE A 582 20.66 -6.11 32.77
CA PHE A 582 19.45 -6.48 32.02
C PHE A 582 18.64 -5.28 31.53
N ALA A 583 19.01 -4.05 31.90
CA ALA A 583 18.29 -2.83 31.55
C ALA A 583 18.20 -2.58 30.03
N GLU A 584 19.18 -3.05 29.26
CA GLU A 584 19.21 -2.90 27.80
C GLU A 584 18.37 -3.95 27.04
N ARG A 585 17.89 -5.02 27.70
CA ARG A 585 17.08 -6.06 27.06
C ARG A 585 15.61 -5.66 27.06
N GLY A 586 14.93 -5.88 25.94
CA GLY A 586 13.48 -5.64 25.88
C GLY A 586 12.73 -6.54 26.87
N ARG A 587 11.75 -5.96 27.57
CA ARG A 587 10.96 -6.63 28.61
C ARG A 587 9.89 -7.51 27.96
N TYR A 588 10.21 -8.78 27.73
CA TYR A 588 9.34 -9.71 27.00
C TYR A 588 8.79 -10.88 27.84
N HIS A 589 9.16 -10.98 29.11
CA HIS A 589 8.68 -12.04 30.02
C HIS A 589 7.96 -11.40 31.21
N GLN A 590 6.70 -11.04 31.01
CA GLN A 590 5.76 -10.83 32.11
C GLN A 590 4.92 -12.09 32.23
N SER A 591 4.86 -12.67 33.43
CA SER A 591 3.87 -13.71 33.74
C SER A 591 3.01 -13.21 34.88
N GLU A 592 1.69 -13.31 34.72
CA GLU A 592 0.76 -13.08 35.81
C GLU A 592 0.84 -14.27 36.77
N VAL A 593 1.10 -13.99 38.05
CA VAL A 593 1.10 -15.00 39.11
C VAL A 593 -0.06 -14.69 40.03
N VAL A 594 -0.97 -15.64 40.16
CA VAL A 594 -2.10 -15.56 41.10
C VAL A 594 -1.57 -15.89 42.49
N LYS A 595 -1.54 -14.89 43.39
CA LYS A 595 -1.35 -15.12 44.83
C LYS A 595 -2.70 -14.89 45.51
N GLY A 596 -3.23 -15.93 46.14
CA GLY A 596 -4.39 -15.80 47.02
C GLY A 596 -3.95 -15.36 48.40
N GLU A 597 -4.45 -14.22 48.88
CA GLU A 597 -4.50 -13.93 50.31
C GLU A 597 -5.85 -14.43 50.84
N ASN A 598 -5.82 -15.31 51.85
CA ASN A 598 -7.02 -15.68 52.56
C ASN A 598 -7.43 -14.50 53.45
N PHE A 599 -8.58 -13.90 53.14
CA PHE A 599 -9.32 -13.07 54.10
C PHE A 599 -10.13 -14.01 54.99
N ASP A 600 -9.51 -14.53 56.04
CA ASP A 600 -10.24 -15.07 57.19
C ASP A 600 -9.56 -14.60 58.48
N ASP A 601 -10.41 -14.22 59.43
CA ASP A 601 -10.18 -13.73 60.79
C ASP A 601 -9.76 -12.26 60.94
N PHE A 602 -10.76 -11.38 61.16
CA PHE A 602 -10.94 -10.69 62.45
C PHE A 602 -12.28 -9.96 62.48
N ASP A 603 -13.31 -10.62 63.03
CA ASP A 603 -14.41 -9.95 63.73
C ASP A 603 -15.01 -10.93 64.76
N SER A 604 -14.49 -10.93 65.99
CA SER A 604 -15.26 -11.20 67.22
C SER A 604 -14.37 -11.12 68.48
N GLU A 605 -14.78 -10.20 69.38
CA GLU A 605 -14.34 -9.89 70.76
C GLU A 605 -13.13 -8.97 70.99
#